data_AF-A0A5C7BBH6-F1
#
_entry.id   AF-A0A5C7BBH6-F1
#
_cell.length_a   1.000
_cell.length_b   1.000
_cell.length_c   1.000
_cell.angle_alpha   90.00
_cell.angle_beta   90.00
_cell.angle_gamma   90.00
#
_symmetry.space_group_name_H-M   'P 1'
#
loop_
_entity.id
_entity.type
_entity.pdbx_description
1 polymer ?
#
loop_
_entity_poly.entity_id
_entity_poly.type
_entity_poly.pdbx_seq_one_letter_code
_entity_poly.pdbx_strand_id
1 'polypeptide(L)'
;MTYPEQLDTIQWKSKRLTILKRDGYKCQNCLNEKLTSELDKGLFAGYCFPNSKEAIHIDNFGTDNNMRAGIKDGYAQYIHESTVIYSRKVPKWRRMVLGVRKLDSLEKNIFDKYAKKNIELNKEFRRNFNNYEDNTSVITKILEEKENRRIEFTKLNIEKKNSNYEWIFMLGLHIHHKYYINQLFAWEYKDDALITLCETCHRDLHEKQEVQVYNNEYELIGKYKYCSRCHGAGVFPEYSHVDNGICFRCKGIRYEELIN
;
A
#
# COMPACT_ATOMS: atom_id res chain seq x y z
N MET A 1 -14.19 24.33 -13.22
CA MET A 1 -13.91 23.12 -12.42
C MET A 1 -12.87 23.47 -11.37
N THR A 2 -13.23 23.41 -10.08
CA THR A 2 -12.31 23.67 -8.97
C THR A 2 -11.23 22.59 -8.90
N TYR A 3 -10.10 22.86 -8.24
CA TYR A 3 -9.04 21.86 -8.10
C TYR A 3 -9.52 20.56 -7.41
N PRO A 4 -10.31 20.60 -6.32
CA PRO A 4 -10.91 19.39 -5.76
C PRO A 4 -11.79 18.61 -6.75
N GLU A 5 -12.65 19.29 -7.51
CA GLU A 5 -13.48 18.65 -8.55
C GLU A 5 -12.62 17.93 -9.60
N GLN A 6 -11.47 18.51 -9.97
CA GLN A 6 -10.55 17.87 -10.92
C GLN A 6 -10.07 16.50 -10.40
N LEU A 7 -9.84 16.35 -9.10
CA LEU A 7 -9.33 15.11 -8.51
C LEU A 7 -10.34 13.95 -8.53
N ASP A 8 -11.63 14.24 -8.70
CA ASP A 8 -12.68 13.23 -8.79
C ASP A 8 -12.99 12.80 -10.23
N THR A 9 -12.45 13.51 -11.22
CA THR A 9 -12.62 13.19 -12.63
C THR A 9 -11.97 11.87 -13.05
N ILE A 10 -12.49 11.26 -14.12
CA ILE A 10 -11.91 10.04 -14.72
C ILE A 10 -10.52 10.34 -15.30
N GLN A 11 -10.32 11.54 -15.85
CA GLN A 11 -9.06 12.00 -16.41
C GLN A 11 -7.96 11.99 -15.35
N TRP A 12 -8.20 12.61 -14.18
CA TRP A 12 -7.24 12.57 -13.09
C TRP A 12 -7.04 11.17 -12.53
N LYS A 13 -8.12 10.39 -12.34
CA LYS A 13 -8.02 8.99 -11.86
C LYS A 13 -7.14 8.14 -12.79
N SER A 14 -7.28 8.30 -14.10
CA SER A 14 -6.46 7.64 -15.11
C SER A 14 -5.00 8.12 -15.05
N LYS A 15 -4.76 9.44 -15.07
CA LYS A 15 -3.42 10.02 -14.94
C LYS A 15 -2.72 9.54 -13.68
N ARG A 16 -3.41 9.59 -12.54
CA ARG A 16 -2.92 9.13 -11.24
C ARG A 16 -2.50 7.66 -11.28
N LEU A 17 -3.29 6.79 -11.91
CA LEU A 17 -2.93 5.38 -12.06
C LEU A 17 -1.68 5.21 -12.93
N THR A 18 -1.54 5.98 -14.01
CA THR A 18 -0.32 5.97 -14.85
C THR A 18 0.91 6.37 -14.04
N ILE A 19 0.83 7.45 -13.26
CA ILE A 19 1.95 7.90 -12.42
C ILE A 19 2.29 6.87 -11.33
N LEU A 20 1.28 6.29 -10.67
CA LEU A 20 1.50 5.23 -9.67
C LEU A 20 2.18 4.00 -10.29
N LYS A 21 1.79 3.60 -11.50
CA LYS A 21 2.43 2.49 -12.23
C LYS A 21 3.87 2.80 -12.59
N ARG A 22 4.13 3.99 -13.15
CA ARG A 22 5.49 4.48 -13.47
C ARG A 22 6.39 4.44 -12.24
N ASP A 23 5.86 4.91 -11.13
CA ASP A 23 6.59 5.01 -9.86
C ASP A 23 6.65 3.67 -9.11
N GLY A 24 6.03 2.60 -9.63
CA GLY A 24 6.05 1.26 -9.06
C GLY A 24 5.31 1.14 -7.73
N TYR A 25 4.21 1.89 -7.57
CA TYR A 25 3.38 1.93 -6.35
C TYR A 25 4.20 2.17 -5.07
N LYS A 26 5.21 3.04 -5.17
CA LYS A 26 6.05 3.43 -4.03
C LYS A 26 6.31 4.91 -3.97
N CYS A 27 6.45 5.41 -2.75
CA CYS A 27 6.97 6.74 -2.48
C CYS A 27 8.38 6.84 -3.10
N GLN A 28 8.61 7.86 -3.91
CA GLN A 28 9.91 8.08 -4.57
C GLN A 28 10.99 8.62 -3.61
N ASN A 29 10.62 9.01 -2.38
CA ASN A 29 11.57 9.48 -1.37
C ASN A 29 11.97 8.38 -0.38
N CYS A 30 11.02 7.59 0.11
CA CYS A 30 11.27 6.59 1.17
C CYS A 30 10.94 5.15 0.78
N LEU A 31 10.56 4.88 -0.47
CA LEU A 31 10.25 3.53 -0.96
C LEU A 31 9.20 2.78 -0.13
N ASN A 32 8.25 3.52 0.45
CA ASN A 32 7.20 3.07 1.39
C ASN A 32 7.67 2.71 2.81
N GLU A 33 8.95 2.91 3.15
CA GLU A 33 9.46 2.63 4.49
C GLU A 33 8.64 3.32 5.58
N LYS A 34 8.39 4.64 5.45
CA LYS A 34 7.58 5.40 6.41
C LYS A 34 6.11 4.94 6.51
N LEU A 35 5.55 4.36 5.44
CA LEU A 35 4.17 3.85 5.49
C LEU A 35 4.11 2.45 6.10
N THR A 36 5.19 1.67 5.98
CA THR A 36 5.22 0.24 6.31
C THR A 36 5.81 -0.05 7.68
N SER A 37 6.52 0.91 8.28
CA SER A 37 7.15 0.77 9.60
C SER A 37 6.18 0.39 10.73
N GLU A 38 4.93 0.82 10.63
CA GLU A 38 3.88 0.55 11.64
C GLU A 38 2.86 -0.52 11.19
N LEU A 39 3.10 -1.17 10.04
CA LEU A 39 2.16 -2.14 9.48
C LEU A 39 2.55 -3.55 9.90
N ASP A 40 1.54 -4.34 10.21
CA ASP A 40 1.70 -5.78 10.35
C ASP A 40 1.93 -6.40 8.98
N LYS A 41 2.86 -7.34 8.89
CA LYS A 41 3.25 -8.02 7.66
C LYS A 41 3.13 -9.54 7.78
N GLY A 42 2.71 -10.18 6.69
CA GLY A 42 2.62 -11.64 6.62
C GLY A 42 2.40 -12.16 5.21
N LEU A 43 2.41 -13.47 5.04
CA LEU A 43 2.13 -14.11 3.75
C LEU A 43 0.62 -14.27 3.55
N PHE A 44 0.16 -14.17 2.32
CA PHE A 44 -1.21 -14.57 2.00
C PHE A 44 -1.41 -16.08 2.23
N ALA A 45 -2.44 -16.44 2.98
CA ALA A 45 -2.74 -17.83 3.35
C ALA A 45 -4.05 -18.36 2.73
N GLY A 46 -4.81 -17.51 2.03
CA GLY A 46 -6.05 -17.88 1.37
C GLY A 46 -7.16 -16.85 1.56
N TYR A 47 -8.24 -17.02 0.80
CA TYR A 47 -9.46 -16.22 0.99
C TYR A 47 -10.31 -16.81 2.13
N CYS A 48 -10.86 -15.94 2.97
CA CYS A 48 -11.81 -16.35 4.02
C CYS A 48 -13.13 -16.85 3.41
N PHE A 49 -13.53 -16.27 2.28
CA PHE A 49 -14.77 -16.58 1.58
C PHE A 49 -14.46 -16.77 0.09
N PRO A 50 -14.73 -17.96 -0.48
CA PRO A 50 -14.43 -18.25 -1.88
C PRO A 50 -15.09 -17.27 -2.86
N ASN A 51 -16.30 -16.80 -2.52
CA ASN A 51 -17.17 -16.07 -3.46
C ASN A 51 -17.06 -14.53 -3.36
N SER A 52 -16.66 -13.96 -2.23
CA SER A 52 -16.55 -12.49 -2.11
C SER A 52 -15.14 -11.96 -2.33
N LYS A 53 -14.09 -12.76 -2.06
CA LYS A 53 -12.67 -12.32 -2.11
C LYS A 53 -12.35 -11.01 -1.35
N GLU A 54 -13.29 -10.52 -0.53
CA GLU A 54 -13.21 -9.29 0.25
C GLU A 54 -12.40 -9.46 1.54
N ALA A 55 -12.14 -10.70 1.94
CA ALA A 55 -11.40 -11.01 3.17
C ALA A 55 -10.41 -12.16 2.97
N ILE A 56 -9.24 -12.03 3.58
CA ILE A 56 -8.14 -13.00 3.48
C ILE A 56 -7.57 -13.40 4.83
N HIS A 57 -6.99 -14.60 4.85
CA HIS A 57 -6.10 -15.06 5.89
C HIS A 57 -4.67 -14.64 5.56
N ILE A 58 -3.94 -14.22 6.59
CA ILE A 58 -2.54 -13.80 6.52
C ILE A 58 -1.75 -14.58 7.57
N ASP A 59 -0.73 -15.31 7.14
CA ASP A 59 0.28 -15.93 8.01
C ASP A 59 1.21 -14.82 8.52
N ASN A 60 0.95 -14.31 9.73
CA ASN A 60 1.71 -13.20 10.34
C ASN A 60 3.18 -13.56 10.56
N PHE A 61 4.09 -12.60 10.35
CA PHE A 61 5.49 -12.74 10.74
C PHE A 61 5.74 -12.50 12.24
N GLY A 62 4.78 -11.92 12.95
CA GLY A 62 4.81 -11.65 14.40
C GLY A 62 4.35 -12.82 15.29
N THR A 63 3.86 -12.51 16.50
CA THR A 63 3.45 -13.49 17.53
C THR A 63 2.02 -14.01 17.34
N ASP A 64 1.17 -13.25 16.65
CA ASP A 64 -0.23 -13.62 16.43
C ASP A 64 -0.33 -14.52 15.19
N ASN A 65 -0.48 -15.82 15.39
CA ASN A 65 -0.68 -16.76 14.30
C ASN A 65 -2.04 -16.53 13.62
N ASN A 66 -2.03 -16.35 12.30
CA ASN A 66 -3.20 -16.12 11.44
C ASN A 66 -4.00 -14.84 11.74
N MET A 67 -3.83 -13.83 10.87
CA MET A 67 -4.64 -12.61 10.88
C MET A 67 -5.70 -12.68 9.78
N ARG A 68 -6.87 -12.10 10.04
CA ARG A 68 -7.89 -11.84 9.01
C ARG A 68 -7.87 -10.39 8.62
N ALA A 69 -7.87 -10.08 7.33
CA ALA A 69 -7.90 -8.70 6.84
C ALA A 69 -8.91 -8.55 5.70
N GLY A 70 -9.63 -7.42 5.71
CA GLY A 70 -10.44 -6.99 4.58
C GLY A 70 -9.59 -6.38 3.48
N ILE A 71 -9.99 -6.57 2.23
CA ILE A 71 -9.36 -6.01 1.04
C ILE A 71 -10.38 -5.12 0.35
N LYS A 72 -9.93 -3.97 -0.14
CA LYS A 72 -10.77 -3.07 -0.92
C LYS A 72 -11.15 -3.72 -2.26
N ASP A 73 -12.39 -3.51 -2.70
CA ASP A 73 -12.91 -4.02 -3.97
C ASP A 73 -11.97 -3.73 -5.14
N GLY A 74 -11.81 -4.72 -6.01
CA GLY A 74 -10.93 -4.65 -7.18
C GLY A 74 -9.45 -4.88 -6.89
N TYR A 75 -9.00 -4.93 -5.62
CA TYR A 75 -7.60 -5.23 -5.29
C TYR A 75 -7.32 -6.73 -5.09
N ALA A 76 -8.35 -7.51 -4.75
CA ALA A 76 -8.20 -8.94 -4.50
C ALA A 76 -7.63 -9.70 -5.70
N GLN A 77 -7.92 -9.27 -6.93
CA GLN A 77 -7.38 -9.89 -8.15
C GLN A 77 -5.85 -9.87 -8.24
N TYR A 78 -5.19 -8.98 -7.49
CA TYR A 78 -3.73 -8.86 -7.48
C TYR A 78 -3.06 -9.62 -6.34
N ILE A 79 -3.80 -10.43 -5.57
CA ILE A 79 -3.27 -11.22 -4.46
C ILE A 79 -3.11 -12.67 -4.90
N HIS A 80 -1.96 -13.25 -4.54
CA HIS A 80 -1.55 -14.61 -4.91
C HIS A 80 -0.84 -15.27 -3.71
N GLU A 81 -0.63 -16.59 -3.77
CA GLU A 81 0.07 -17.36 -2.70
C GLU A 81 1.50 -16.88 -2.42
N SER A 82 2.15 -16.27 -3.41
CA SER A 82 3.51 -15.77 -3.33
C SER A 82 3.56 -14.24 -3.20
N THR A 83 2.80 -13.67 -2.25
CA THR A 83 2.83 -12.23 -1.96
C THR A 83 2.98 -11.96 -0.47
N VAL A 84 3.59 -10.82 -0.15
CA VAL A 84 3.63 -10.28 1.21
C VAL A 84 2.56 -9.21 1.34
N ILE A 85 1.76 -9.36 2.39
CA ILE A 85 0.63 -8.50 2.71
C ILE A 85 1.03 -7.58 3.86
N TYR A 86 0.76 -6.28 3.70
CA TYR A 86 0.86 -5.27 4.73
C TYR A 86 -0.53 -4.85 5.16
N SER A 87 -0.79 -4.84 6.46
CA SER A 87 -2.12 -4.60 7.02
C SER A 87 -2.05 -3.83 8.34
N ARG A 88 -3.16 -3.18 8.69
CA ARG A 88 -3.31 -2.49 9.97
C ARG A 88 -4.73 -2.67 10.52
N LYS A 89 -4.87 -2.66 11.85
CA LYS A 89 -6.18 -2.51 12.50
C LYS A 89 -6.72 -1.09 12.25
N VAL A 90 -7.91 -0.97 11.66
CA VAL A 90 -8.60 0.32 11.56
C VAL A 90 -9.66 0.44 12.66
N PRO A 91 -10.05 1.67 13.06
CA PRO A 91 -11.15 1.87 14.00
C PRO A 91 -12.41 1.11 13.55
N LYS A 92 -13.14 0.47 14.49
CA LYS A 92 -14.22 -0.53 14.29
C LYS A 92 -13.79 -1.99 14.08
N TRP A 93 -12.65 -2.39 14.65
CA TRP A 93 -12.23 -3.81 14.80
C TRP A 93 -11.92 -4.59 13.52
N ARG A 94 -11.94 -3.95 12.35
CA ARG A 94 -11.55 -4.59 11.10
C ARG A 94 -10.08 -4.31 10.84
N ARG A 95 -9.32 -5.33 10.47
CA ARG A 95 -7.99 -5.17 9.90
C ARG A 95 -8.14 -5.00 8.40
N MET A 96 -7.37 -4.11 7.79
CA MET A 96 -7.40 -3.84 6.36
C MET A 96 -6.04 -4.06 5.72
N VAL A 97 -6.05 -4.62 4.51
CA VAL A 97 -4.89 -4.68 3.64
C VAL A 97 -4.62 -3.29 3.08
N LEU A 98 -3.39 -2.81 3.27
CA LEU A 98 -2.93 -1.50 2.80
C LEU A 98 -1.87 -1.61 1.72
N GLY A 99 -1.12 -2.70 1.67
CA GLY A 99 -0.09 -2.90 0.66
C GLY A 99 0.13 -4.37 0.34
N VAL A 100 0.50 -4.64 -0.90
CA VAL A 100 0.86 -5.97 -1.37
C VAL A 100 2.09 -5.84 -2.24
N ARG A 101 3.06 -6.72 -2.01
CA ARG A 101 4.28 -6.80 -2.82
C ARG A 101 4.59 -8.24 -3.20
N LYS A 102 5.41 -8.40 -4.23
CA LYS A 102 5.98 -9.69 -4.58
C LYS A 102 7.04 -10.11 -3.56
N LEU A 103 7.29 -11.42 -3.52
CA LEU A 103 8.48 -11.97 -2.87
C LEU A 103 9.72 -11.55 -3.67
N ASP A 104 10.78 -11.18 -2.96
CA ASP A 104 12.10 -11.10 -3.59
C ASP A 104 12.71 -12.50 -3.83
N SER A 105 13.90 -12.54 -4.42
CA SER A 105 14.58 -13.80 -4.74
C SER A 105 14.92 -14.67 -3.52
N LEU A 106 15.33 -14.07 -2.40
CA LEU A 106 15.66 -14.79 -1.17
C LEU A 106 14.40 -15.32 -0.49
N GLU A 107 13.38 -14.48 -0.39
CA GLU A 107 12.06 -14.84 0.13
C GLU A 107 11.41 -15.96 -0.68
N LYS A 108 11.53 -15.91 -2.01
CA LYS A 108 11.03 -16.95 -2.90
C LYS A 108 11.76 -18.27 -2.70
N ASN A 109 13.07 -18.26 -2.51
CA ASN A 109 13.83 -19.50 -2.23
C ASN A 109 13.35 -20.18 -0.94
N ILE A 110 13.07 -19.40 0.12
CA ILE A 110 12.48 -19.92 1.35
C ILE A 110 11.10 -20.51 1.04
N PHE A 111 10.25 -19.76 0.35
CA PHE A 111 8.90 -20.22 0.01
C PHE A 111 8.90 -21.54 -0.78
N ASP A 112 9.75 -21.64 -1.81
CA ASP A 112 9.87 -22.81 -2.69
C ASP A 112 10.43 -24.04 -1.94
N LYS A 113 11.38 -23.84 -1.01
CA LYS A 113 11.92 -24.91 -0.15
C LYS A 113 10.80 -25.61 0.64
N TYR A 114 9.94 -24.84 1.30
CA TYR A 114 8.86 -25.40 2.11
C TYR A 114 7.65 -25.85 1.28
N ALA A 115 7.41 -25.23 0.11
CA ALA A 115 6.36 -25.69 -0.81
C ALA A 115 6.63 -27.11 -1.31
N LYS A 116 7.88 -27.43 -1.69
CA LYS A 116 8.28 -28.79 -2.12
C LYS A 116 8.03 -29.82 -1.02
N LYS A 117 8.47 -29.53 0.20
CA LYS A 117 8.29 -30.44 1.35
C LYS A 117 6.82 -30.66 1.71
N ASN A 118 5.99 -29.62 1.63
CA ASN A 118 4.54 -29.75 1.81
C ASN A 118 3.87 -30.59 0.72
N ILE A 119 4.33 -30.54 -0.53
CA ILE A 119 3.80 -31.40 -1.61
C ILE A 119 4.06 -32.87 -1.31
N GLU A 120 5.24 -33.21 -0.80
CA GLU A 120 5.60 -34.58 -0.40
C GLU A 120 4.72 -35.07 0.75
N LEU A 121 4.57 -34.26 1.81
CA LEU A 121 3.70 -34.57 2.95
C LEU A 121 2.23 -34.73 2.54
N ASN A 122 1.73 -33.89 1.65
CA ASN A 122 0.35 -34.03 1.14
C ASN A 122 0.15 -35.30 0.30
N LYS A 123 1.19 -35.79 -0.40
CA LYS A 123 1.13 -37.09 -1.10
C LYS A 123 1.08 -38.25 -0.11
N GLU A 124 1.86 -38.17 0.97
CA GLU A 124 1.84 -39.14 2.09
C GLU A 124 0.46 -39.18 2.75
N PHE A 125 -0.11 -38.02 3.08
CA PHE A 125 -1.46 -37.90 3.65
C PHE A 125 -2.53 -38.59 2.77
N ARG A 126 -2.49 -38.35 1.45
CA ARG A 126 -3.45 -38.96 0.53
C ARG A 126 -3.31 -40.48 0.42
N ARG A 127 -2.10 -41.02 0.58
CA ARG A 127 -1.86 -42.48 0.57
C ARG A 127 -2.40 -43.15 1.84
N ASN A 128 -2.33 -42.46 2.98
CA ASN A 128 -2.69 -43.00 4.28
C ASN A 128 -4.09 -42.58 4.76
N PHE A 129 -4.97 -42.14 3.84
CA PHE A 129 -6.26 -41.51 4.16
C PHE A 129 -7.14 -42.33 5.14
N ASN A 130 -7.02 -43.66 5.15
CA ASN A 130 -7.82 -44.56 5.99
C ASN A 130 -7.22 -44.85 7.38
N ASN A 131 -6.03 -44.31 7.72
CA ASN A 131 -5.41 -44.51 9.03
C ASN A 131 -5.35 -43.18 9.84
N TYR A 132 -6.11 -43.13 10.93
CA TYR A 132 -6.28 -41.93 11.74
C TYR A 132 -5.00 -41.48 12.46
N GLU A 133 -4.19 -42.41 12.98
CA GLU A 133 -2.94 -42.07 13.68
C GLU A 133 -1.88 -41.53 12.69
N ASP A 134 -1.75 -42.16 11.52
CA ASP A 134 -0.85 -41.70 10.45
C ASP A 134 -1.26 -40.31 9.94
N ASN A 135 -2.56 -40.06 9.76
CA ASN A 135 -3.08 -38.76 9.35
C ASN A 135 -2.75 -37.64 10.36
N THR A 136 -2.83 -37.94 11.67
CA THR A 136 -2.49 -36.98 12.72
C THR A 136 -1.00 -36.63 12.68
N SER A 137 -0.13 -37.64 12.53
CA SER A 137 1.32 -37.43 12.41
C SER A 137 1.68 -36.57 11.19
N VAL A 138 1.06 -36.83 10.04
CA VAL A 138 1.33 -36.07 8.81
C VAL A 138 0.81 -34.62 8.92
N ILE A 139 -0.37 -34.39 9.53
CA ILE A 139 -0.87 -33.03 9.78
C ILE A 139 0.09 -32.25 10.68
N THR A 140 0.59 -32.86 11.76
CA THR A 140 1.57 -32.22 12.66
C THR A 140 2.83 -31.80 11.89
N LYS A 141 3.40 -32.68 11.06
CA LYS A 141 4.55 -32.34 10.20
C LYS A 141 4.24 -31.15 9.27
N ILE A 142 3.05 -31.10 8.66
CA ILE A 142 2.65 -29.99 7.79
C ILE A 142 2.59 -28.67 8.56
N LEU A 143 2.05 -28.69 9.79
CA LEU A 143 1.98 -27.51 10.65
C LEU A 143 3.38 -27.06 11.10
N GLU A 144 4.27 -28.00 11.46
CA GLU A 144 5.67 -27.72 11.78
C GLU A 144 6.40 -27.08 10.60
N GLU A 145 6.21 -27.57 9.38
CA GLU A 145 6.83 -26.97 8.19
C GLU A 145 6.31 -25.57 7.88
N LYS A 146 5.01 -25.31 8.11
CA LYS A 146 4.45 -23.96 8.00
C LYS A 146 5.09 -23.01 9.02
N GLU A 147 5.27 -23.47 10.25
CA GLU A 147 5.89 -22.69 11.32
C GLU A 147 7.39 -22.44 11.06
N ASN A 148 8.13 -23.46 10.60
CA ASN A 148 9.54 -23.34 10.22
C ASN A 148 9.72 -22.33 9.08
N ARG A 149 8.85 -22.38 8.06
CA ARG A 149 8.82 -21.38 6.98
C ARG A 149 8.64 -19.98 7.53
N ARG A 150 7.68 -19.80 8.44
CA ARG A 150 7.37 -18.51 9.07
C ARG A 150 8.58 -17.98 9.84
N ILE A 151 9.21 -18.81 10.66
CA ILE A 151 10.40 -18.44 11.45
C ILE A 151 11.57 -18.03 10.53
N GLU A 152 11.87 -18.81 9.49
CA GLU A 152 12.95 -18.50 8.54
C GLU A 152 12.69 -17.19 7.79
N PHE A 153 11.43 -16.95 7.39
CA PHE A 153 11.01 -15.72 6.72
C PHE A 153 11.12 -14.49 7.63
N THR A 154 10.70 -14.62 8.90
CA THR A 154 10.79 -13.57 9.90
C THR A 154 12.25 -13.19 10.17
N LYS A 155 13.15 -14.17 10.33
CA LYS A 155 14.60 -13.92 10.52
C LYS A 155 15.20 -13.13 9.36
N LEU A 156 14.95 -13.58 8.12
CA LEU A 156 15.42 -12.87 6.92
C LEU A 156 14.91 -11.42 6.89
N ASN A 157 13.64 -11.20 7.22
CA ASN A 157 13.01 -9.88 7.21
C ASN A 157 13.50 -8.93 8.31
N ILE A 158 14.11 -9.44 9.39
CA ILE A 158 14.75 -8.64 10.44
C ILE A 158 16.13 -8.17 9.98
N GLU A 159 16.89 -9.05 9.32
CA GLU A 159 18.26 -8.77 8.88
C GLU A 159 18.31 -7.86 7.64
N LYS A 160 17.24 -7.87 6.84
CA LYS A 160 17.20 -7.18 5.55
C LYS A 160 17.04 -5.67 5.71
N LYS A 161 18.04 -4.92 5.23
CA LYS A 161 18.05 -3.45 5.20
C LYS A 161 17.46 -2.82 3.93
N ASN A 162 17.19 -3.61 2.88
CA ASN A 162 16.73 -3.09 1.58
C ASN A 162 15.19 -3.04 1.51
N SER A 163 14.65 -1.85 1.23
CA SER A 163 13.22 -1.54 1.11
C SER A 163 12.72 -1.43 -0.34
N ASN A 164 13.59 -1.58 -1.35
CA ASN A 164 13.20 -1.46 -2.75
C ASN A 164 12.51 -2.72 -3.28
N TYR A 165 11.32 -2.97 -2.76
CA TYR A 165 10.47 -4.09 -3.16
C TYR A 165 9.72 -3.79 -4.46
N GLU A 166 9.34 -4.87 -5.16
CA GLU A 166 8.39 -4.80 -6.25
C GLU A 166 6.96 -4.81 -5.70
N TRP A 167 6.37 -3.62 -5.61
CA TRP A 167 5.02 -3.42 -5.10
C TRP A 167 3.98 -3.73 -6.18
N ILE A 168 2.95 -4.48 -5.78
CA ILE A 168 1.76 -4.72 -6.59
C ILE A 168 0.80 -3.54 -6.40
N PHE A 169 0.59 -3.12 -5.15
CA PHE A 169 -0.04 -1.85 -4.82
C PHE A 169 0.33 -1.40 -3.41
N MET A 170 0.16 -0.10 -3.16
CA MET A 170 0.25 0.50 -1.83
C MET A 170 -0.76 1.65 -1.70
N LEU A 171 -1.60 1.59 -0.67
CA LEU A 171 -2.53 2.65 -0.31
C LEU A 171 -1.83 3.75 0.50
N GLY A 172 -2.38 4.97 0.50
CA GLY A 172 -1.78 6.12 1.20
C GLY A 172 -0.68 6.86 0.43
N LEU A 173 -0.58 6.62 -0.89
CA LEU A 173 0.29 7.37 -1.79
C LEU A 173 -0.43 8.58 -2.39
N HIS A 174 0.30 9.66 -2.62
CA HIS A 174 -0.17 10.94 -3.17
C HIS A 174 0.63 11.28 -4.42
N ILE A 175 -0.02 11.86 -5.43
CA ILE A 175 0.66 12.41 -6.60
C ILE A 175 0.85 13.90 -6.33
N HIS A 176 2.10 14.31 -6.28
CA HIS A 176 2.51 15.68 -6.02
C HIS A 176 2.96 16.35 -7.33
N HIS A 177 2.43 17.55 -7.59
CA HIS A 177 2.88 18.42 -8.67
C HIS A 177 4.12 19.19 -8.23
N LYS A 178 5.23 19.03 -8.96
CA LYS A 178 6.51 19.72 -8.69
C LYS A 178 6.44 21.22 -8.96
N TYR A 179 5.53 21.63 -9.82
CA TYR A 179 5.23 23.02 -10.17
C TYR A 179 3.79 23.12 -10.66
N TYR A 180 3.24 24.33 -10.68
CA TYR A 180 1.94 24.63 -11.30
C TYR A 180 2.13 25.55 -12.49
N ILE A 181 1.32 25.36 -13.52
CA ILE A 181 1.12 26.29 -14.63
C ILE A 181 -0.33 26.78 -14.56
N ASN A 182 -0.53 28.08 -14.68
CA ASN A 182 -1.86 28.68 -14.65
C ASN A 182 -2.77 28.05 -15.72
N GLN A 183 -4.04 27.83 -15.41
CA GLN A 183 -5.06 27.28 -16.32
C GLN A 183 -4.86 25.83 -16.81
N LEU A 184 -3.80 25.12 -16.41
CA LEU A 184 -3.66 23.69 -16.70
C LEU A 184 -4.45 22.85 -15.68
N PHE A 185 -5.27 21.92 -16.18
CA PHE A 185 -5.92 20.90 -15.37
C PHE A 185 -4.89 19.90 -14.82
N ALA A 186 -5.19 19.30 -13.66
CA ALA A 186 -4.28 18.41 -12.95
C ALA A 186 -3.71 17.26 -13.82
N TRP A 187 -4.48 16.75 -14.78
CA TRP A 187 -4.08 15.65 -15.68
C TRP A 187 -3.29 16.06 -16.92
N GLU A 188 -3.25 17.35 -17.26
CA GLU A 188 -2.62 17.86 -18.49
C GLU A 188 -1.10 18.02 -18.35
N TYR A 189 -0.59 18.00 -17.12
CA TYR A 189 0.84 18.05 -16.83
C TYR A 189 1.56 16.85 -17.44
N LYS A 190 2.78 17.08 -17.94
CA LYS A 190 3.70 16.00 -18.31
C LYS A 190 4.01 15.13 -17.09
N ASP A 191 4.34 13.86 -17.34
CA ASP A 191 4.56 12.90 -16.26
C ASP A 191 5.70 13.34 -15.33
N ASP A 192 6.79 13.88 -15.86
CA ASP A 192 7.96 14.36 -15.12
C ASP A 192 7.66 15.51 -14.14
N ALA A 193 6.59 16.27 -14.37
CA ALA A 193 6.06 17.27 -13.45
C ALA A 193 5.38 16.66 -12.21
N LEU A 194 5.16 15.33 -12.21
CA LEU A 194 4.45 14.62 -11.16
C LEU A 194 5.37 13.61 -10.46
N ILE A 195 5.20 13.47 -9.14
CA ILE A 195 5.96 12.50 -8.33
C ILE A 195 5.06 11.84 -7.29
N THR A 196 5.21 10.53 -7.11
CA THR A 196 4.49 9.79 -6.07
C THR A 196 5.20 9.89 -4.73
N LEU A 197 4.50 10.35 -3.70
CA LEU A 197 5.01 10.47 -2.33
C LEU A 197 4.02 9.87 -1.33
N CYS A 198 4.51 9.31 -0.21
CA CYS A 198 3.64 9.02 0.92
C CYS A 198 3.26 10.32 1.64
N GLU A 199 2.21 10.28 2.45
CA GLU A 199 1.74 11.43 3.23
C GLU A 199 2.85 12.12 4.02
N THR A 200 3.68 11.34 4.74
CA THR A 200 4.79 11.90 5.53
C THR A 200 5.82 12.59 4.66
N CYS A 201 6.30 11.94 3.58
CA CYS A 201 7.28 12.55 2.68
C CYS A 201 6.71 13.74 1.91
N HIS A 202 5.41 13.72 1.62
CA HIS A 202 4.71 14.82 0.97
C HIS A 202 4.65 16.05 1.89
N ARG A 203 4.30 15.86 3.17
CA ARG A 203 4.34 16.93 4.17
C ARG A 203 5.76 17.45 4.41
N ASP A 204 6.75 16.56 4.57
CA ASP A 204 8.16 16.94 4.78
C ASP A 204 8.69 17.80 3.62
N LEU A 205 8.21 17.53 2.40
CA LEU A 205 8.55 18.32 1.23
C LEU A 205 7.99 19.75 1.37
N HIS A 206 6.72 19.86 1.75
CA HIS A 206 6.01 21.15 1.89
C HIS A 206 6.53 22.02 3.02
N GLU A 207 7.07 21.41 4.06
CA GLU A 207 7.75 22.14 5.14
C GLU A 207 9.07 22.75 4.69
N LYS A 208 9.71 22.18 3.66
CA LYS A 208 11.07 22.56 3.22
C LYS A 208 11.09 23.41 1.95
N GLN A 209 10.04 23.35 1.14
CA GLN A 209 9.99 24.04 -0.15
C GLN A 209 8.59 24.59 -0.48
N GLU A 210 8.60 25.74 -1.14
CA GLU A 210 7.42 26.31 -1.81
C GLU A 210 7.32 25.72 -3.23
N VAL A 211 6.11 25.70 -3.80
CA VAL A 211 5.91 25.24 -5.18
C VAL A 211 5.93 26.40 -6.14
N GLN A 212 6.76 26.31 -7.18
CA GLN A 212 6.85 27.33 -8.22
C GLN A 212 5.59 27.34 -9.09
N VAL A 213 5.15 28.54 -9.47
CA VAL A 213 3.98 28.77 -10.32
C VAL A 213 4.39 29.55 -11.56
N TYR A 214 4.00 29.02 -12.70
CA TYR A 214 4.35 29.52 -14.02
C TYR A 214 3.09 29.96 -14.81
N ASN A 215 3.26 30.87 -15.76
CA ASN A 215 2.24 31.12 -16.79
C ASN A 215 2.33 30.09 -17.93
N ASN A 216 1.50 30.23 -18.96
CA ASN A 216 1.44 29.32 -20.10
C ASN A 216 2.72 29.36 -20.96
N GLU A 217 3.47 30.44 -20.85
CA GLU A 217 4.75 30.68 -21.51
C GLU A 217 5.94 30.15 -20.69
N TYR A 218 5.69 29.44 -19.58
CA TYR A 218 6.70 28.92 -18.64
C TYR A 218 7.52 30.01 -17.93
N GLU A 219 6.99 31.22 -17.84
CA GLU A 219 7.59 32.29 -17.06
C GLU A 219 7.13 32.18 -15.59
N LEU A 220 8.08 32.30 -14.66
CA LEU A 220 7.79 32.22 -13.22
C LEU A 220 6.97 33.44 -12.79
N ILE A 221 5.73 33.21 -12.35
CA ILE A 221 4.81 34.28 -11.92
C ILE A 221 4.60 34.30 -10.41
N GLY A 222 5.07 33.28 -9.69
CA GLY A 222 4.97 33.26 -8.24
C GLY A 222 5.35 31.92 -7.63
N LYS A 223 4.98 31.79 -6.36
CA LYS A 223 5.14 30.55 -5.59
C LYS A 223 3.92 30.35 -4.72
N TYR A 224 3.51 29.09 -4.55
CA TYR A 224 2.45 28.71 -3.64
C TYR A 224 3.01 28.13 -2.34
N LYS A 225 2.47 28.63 -1.24
CA LYS A 225 2.63 28.11 0.11
C LYS A 225 1.49 27.17 0.43
N TYR A 226 1.80 26.12 1.15
CA TYR A 226 0.80 25.17 1.61
C TYR A 226 -0.08 25.75 2.68
N CYS A 227 -1.32 25.28 2.72
CA CYS A 227 -2.27 25.64 3.76
C CYS A 227 -1.67 25.35 5.14
N SER A 228 -1.53 26.39 5.95
CA SER A 228 -0.93 26.39 7.28
C SER A 228 -1.67 25.49 8.28
N ARG A 229 -2.92 25.12 7.98
CA ARG A 229 -3.72 24.20 8.81
C ARG A 229 -3.53 22.73 8.44
N CYS A 230 -3.61 22.38 7.15
CA CYS A 230 -3.58 20.98 6.72
C CYS A 230 -2.24 20.57 6.09
N HIS A 231 -1.28 21.48 5.98
CA HIS A 231 0.03 21.25 5.38
C HIS A 231 -0.06 20.58 4.00
N GLY A 232 -1.04 21.01 3.20
CA GLY A 232 -1.28 20.48 1.85
C GLY A 232 -2.07 19.17 1.77
N ALA A 233 -2.55 18.60 2.89
CA ALA A 233 -3.40 17.40 2.86
C ALA A 233 -4.78 17.68 2.27
N GLY A 234 -5.35 18.86 2.55
CA GLY A 234 -6.68 19.29 2.10
C GLY A 234 -7.85 18.61 2.83
N VAL A 235 -7.62 17.47 3.47
CA VAL A 235 -8.58 16.70 4.26
C VAL A 235 -7.91 16.13 5.52
N PHE A 236 -8.70 15.83 6.53
CA PHE A 236 -8.35 15.17 7.78
C PHE A 236 -9.22 13.92 7.94
N PRO A 237 -8.68 12.70 7.71
CA PRO A 237 -9.46 11.47 7.76
C PRO A 237 -10.18 11.24 9.09
N GLU A 238 -9.65 11.74 10.20
CA GLU A 238 -10.24 11.61 11.54
C GLU A 238 -11.59 12.34 11.64
N TYR A 239 -11.77 13.39 10.83
CA TYR A 239 -12.98 14.18 10.74
C TYR A 239 -13.85 13.81 9.54
N SER A 240 -13.66 12.62 8.93
CA SER A 240 -14.46 12.20 7.75
C SER A 240 -15.97 12.23 7.97
N HIS A 241 -16.43 12.17 9.22
CA HIS A 241 -17.83 12.24 9.62
C HIS A 241 -18.39 13.67 9.67
N VAL A 242 -17.54 14.70 9.54
CA VAL A 242 -17.92 16.11 9.47
C VAL A 242 -17.41 16.67 8.14
N ASP A 243 -18.32 16.98 7.23
CA ASP A 243 -18.00 17.57 5.92
C ASP A 243 -16.91 16.80 5.15
N ASN A 244 -16.97 15.46 5.20
CA ASN A 244 -16.00 14.54 4.61
C ASN A 244 -14.53 14.79 5.04
N GLY A 245 -14.33 15.43 6.21
CA GLY A 245 -13.01 15.75 6.73
C GLY A 245 -12.31 16.89 5.99
N ILE A 246 -13.00 17.65 5.15
CA ILE A 246 -12.39 18.75 4.40
C ILE A 246 -11.73 19.74 5.36
N CYS A 247 -10.51 20.19 5.02
CA CYS A 247 -9.83 21.21 5.79
C CYS A 247 -10.65 22.51 5.77
N PHE A 248 -11.18 22.92 6.94
CA PHE A 248 -12.03 24.10 7.02
C PHE A 248 -11.35 25.43 6.68
N ARG A 249 -10.01 25.47 6.67
CA ARG A 249 -9.24 26.65 6.27
C ARG A 249 -9.19 26.77 4.74
N CYS A 250 -8.55 25.80 4.07
CA CYS A 250 -8.38 25.87 2.62
C CYS A 250 -9.54 25.28 1.81
N LYS A 251 -10.57 24.72 2.45
CA LYS A 251 -11.70 24.05 1.78
C LYS A 251 -11.25 22.99 0.76
N GLY A 252 -10.16 22.29 1.07
CA GLY A 252 -9.58 21.25 0.20
C GLY A 252 -8.66 21.77 -0.91
N ILE A 253 -8.47 23.09 -1.03
CA ILE A 253 -7.65 23.73 -2.08
C ILE A 253 -6.14 23.59 -1.81
N ARG A 254 -5.75 23.36 -0.55
CA ARG A 254 -4.38 22.99 -0.09
C ARG A 254 -3.30 24.07 -0.15
N TYR A 255 -3.50 25.19 -0.84
CA TYR A 255 -2.53 26.29 -0.98
C TYR A 255 -3.10 27.59 -0.46
N GLU A 256 -2.30 28.41 0.24
CA GLU A 256 -2.71 29.67 0.88
C GLU A 256 -3.11 30.74 -0.14
N GLU A 257 -2.36 30.85 -1.24
CA GLU A 257 -2.60 31.83 -2.30
C GLU A 257 -3.88 31.55 -3.10
N LEU A 258 -4.48 30.38 -2.90
CA LEU A 258 -5.74 29.98 -3.51
C LEU A 258 -6.92 29.99 -2.50
N ILE A 259 -6.69 30.41 -1.25
CA ILE A 259 -7.73 30.61 -0.23
C ILE A 259 -8.22 32.05 -0.39
N ASN A 260 -9.48 32.21 -0.83
CA ASN A 260 -10.14 33.51 -0.89
C ASN A 260 -10.46 34.07 0.51
#